data_AF-R0KS57-F1
#
_entry.id   AF-R0KS57-F1
#
_cell.length_a   1.000
_cell.length_b   1.000
_cell.length_c   1.000
_cell.angle_alpha   90.00
_cell.angle_beta   90.00
_cell.angle_gamma   90.00
#
_symmetry.space_group_name_H-M   'P 1'
#
loop_
_entity.id
_entity.type
_entity.pdbx_description
1 polymer ?
#
loop_
_entity_poly.entity_id
_entity_poly.type
_entity_poly.pdbx_seq_one_letter_code
_entity_poly.pdbx_strand_id
1 'polypeptide(L)'
;MKTYRRNNKIIFKTGKDSSTIIEKILKTLKELIKITENRHTTNFPVDSLKTFVNLCNSLVDSVDKKYVPNEYLDYVNTNKEVIGYFKEIENKIMKTVNVLEKKRTVLKSFKDEVENLKDIL
;
A
#
# COMPACT_ATOMS: atom_id res chain seq x y z
N MET A 1 -4.77 18.55 2.34
CA MET A 1 -5.47 18.28 1.06
C MET A 1 -6.44 17.11 1.24
N LYS A 2 -7.55 17.22 2.01
CA LYS A 2 -8.61 16.18 2.09
C LYS A 2 -9.65 16.44 1.00
N THR A 3 -10.12 15.36 0.43
CA THR A 3 -10.89 15.28 -0.79
C THR A 3 -11.67 13.92 -0.69
N TYR A 4 -12.83 13.77 -1.34
CA TYR A 4 -13.78 12.63 -1.26
C TYR A 4 -14.78 12.67 -2.45
N ARG A 5 -15.29 11.53 -2.98
CA ARG A 5 -16.66 11.50 -3.58
C ARG A 5 -17.54 10.45 -2.94
N ARG A 6 -18.69 10.96 -2.52
CA ARG A 6 -19.98 10.32 -2.68
C ARG A 6 -20.37 10.52 -4.16
N ASN A 7 -20.97 9.52 -4.81
CA ASN A 7 -21.38 9.57 -6.23
C ASN A 7 -20.23 9.78 -7.26
N ASN A 8 -19.17 8.94 -7.29
CA ASN A 8 -18.37 8.55 -8.51
C ASN A 8 -17.07 9.29 -9.06
N LYS A 9 -16.17 9.93 -8.28
CA LYS A 9 -14.72 10.18 -8.66
C LYS A 9 -13.85 10.48 -7.44
N ILE A 10 -12.76 9.74 -7.26
CA ILE A 10 -11.90 9.83 -6.09
C ILE A 10 -11.21 11.20 -6.01
N ILE A 11 -11.32 11.74 -4.82
CA ILE A 11 -10.82 13.01 -4.34
C ILE A 11 -10.24 12.46 -2.96
N PHE A 12 -8.97 12.71 -2.60
CA PHE A 12 -8.06 11.92 -1.69
C PHE A 12 -7.68 12.59 -0.32
N LYS A 13 -6.48 12.39 0.28
CA LYS A 13 -6.04 13.10 1.51
C LYS A 13 -4.53 13.29 1.76
N THR A 14 -4.13 14.56 1.98
CA THR A 14 -3.08 14.91 2.97
C THR A 14 -3.74 15.41 4.26
N GLY A 15 -3.76 14.54 5.27
CA GLY A 15 -4.13 14.88 6.64
C GLY A 15 -2.93 15.44 7.40
N LYS A 16 -3.16 15.83 8.67
CA LYS A 16 -2.09 16.01 9.65
C LYS A 16 -1.15 14.80 9.58
N ASP A 17 0.16 15.02 9.51
CA ASP A 17 1.14 13.96 9.23
C ASP A 17 0.88 12.70 10.05
N SER A 18 0.48 11.63 9.37
CA SER A 18 0.21 10.35 10.02
C SER A 18 1.48 9.81 10.70
N SER A 19 2.68 10.17 10.21
CA SER A 19 3.96 9.92 10.90
C SER A 19 3.97 10.54 12.30
N THR A 20 3.66 11.84 12.43
CA THR A 20 3.63 12.54 13.73
C THR A 20 2.55 11.99 14.67
N ILE A 21 1.46 11.44 14.15
CA ILE A 21 0.45 10.75 14.97
C ILE A 21 0.99 9.38 15.43
N ILE A 22 1.63 8.60 14.55
CA ILE A 22 2.29 7.33 14.88
C ILE A 22 3.41 7.53 15.92
N GLU A 23 4.25 8.54 15.77
CA GLU A 23 5.30 8.90 16.73
C GLU A 23 4.71 9.20 18.13
N LYS A 24 3.58 9.93 18.19
CA LYS A 24 2.87 10.21 19.44
C LYS A 24 2.28 8.92 20.05
N ILE A 25 1.67 8.06 19.24
CA ILE A 25 1.17 6.74 19.69
C ILE A 25 2.32 5.91 20.27
N LEU A 26 3.45 5.81 19.58
CA LEU A 26 4.64 5.07 20.03
C LEU A 26 5.23 5.66 21.32
N LYS A 27 5.26 6.98 21.46
CA LYS A 27 5.72 7.65 22.68
C LYS A 27 4.79 7.35 23.86
N THR A 28 3.49 7.57 23.70
CA THR A 28 2.50 7.30 24.77
C THR A 28 2.45 5.81 25.13
N LEU A 29 2.63 4.90 24.17
CA LEU A 29 2.72 3.46 24.44
C LEU A 29 3.97 3.11 25.28
N LYS A 30 5.14 3.69 24.95
CA LYS A 30 6.36 3.52 25.76
C LYS A 30 6.22 4.09 27.17
N GLU A 31 5.51 5.20 27.33
CA GLU A 31 5.21 5.79 28.64
C GLU A 31 4.25 4.91 29.46
N LEU A 32 3.20 4.37 28.82
CA LEU A 32 2.28 3.41 29.43
C LEU A 32 3.00 2.14 29.89
N ILE A 33 3.84 1.55 29.04
CA ILE A 33 4.64 0.35 29.38
C ILE A 33 5.48 0.62 30.65
N LYS A 34 6.24 1.72 30.67
CA LYS A 34 7.04 2.11 31.85
C LYS A 34 6.22 2.28 33.13
N ILE A 35 5.01 2.83 33.03
CA ILE A 35 4.11 2.97 34.18
C ILE A 35 3.63 1.59 34.66
N THR A 36 3.26 0.69 33.74
CA THR A 36 2.81 -0.67 34.08
C THR A 36 3.92 -1.59 34.59
N GLU A 37 5.16 -1.38 34.16
CA GLU A 37 6.34 -2.12 34.64
C GLU A 37 6.83 -1.61 36.00
N ASN A 38 6.56 -0.35 36.34
CA ASN A 38 6.94 0.24 37.61
C ASN A 38 6.03 -0.27 38.75
N ARG A 39 6.58 -1.20 39.55
CA ARG A 39 5.93 -1.82 40.71
C ARG A 39 5.57 -0.85 41.85
N HIS A 40 6.06 0.40 41.81
CA HIS A 40 5.75 1.42 42.80
C HIS A 40 4.57 2.33 42.40
N THR A 41 4.02 2.16 41.19
CA THR A 41 2.88 2.97 40.74
C THR A 41 1.57 2.40 41.27
N THR A 42 0.97 3.10 42.25
CA THR A 42 -0.30 2.70 42.89
C THR A 42 -1.54 3.02 42.07
N ASN A 43 -1.45 3.98 41.13
CA ASN A 43 -2.57 4.42 40.32
C ASN A 43 -2.45 3.94 38.86
N PHE A 44 -3.53 3.38 38.33
CA PHE A 44 -3.61 2.95 36.92
C PHE A 44 -3.70 4.17 35.98
N PRO A 45 -2.93 4.24 34.87
CA PRO A 45 -2.80 5.44 34.03
C PRO A 45 -3.97 5.61 33.05
N VAL A 46 -5.18 5.79 33.58
CA VAL A 46 -6.44 5.91 32.83
C VAL A 46 -6.38 7.01 31.77
N ASP A 47 -5.85 8.18 32.09
CA ASP A 47 -5.86 9.31 31.16
C ASP A 47 -4.81 9.20 30.04
N SER A 48 -3.69 8.53 30.32
CA SER A 48 -2.72 8.14 29.29
C SER A 48 -3.31 7.09 28.34
N LEU A 49 -4.13 6.15 28.84
CA LEU A 49 -4.87 5.20 28.00
C LEU A 49 -5.94 5.88 27.14
N LYS A 50 -6.74 6.80 27.70
CA LYS A 50 -7.68 7.62 26.92
C LYS A 50 -6.95 8.41 25.82
N THR A 51 -5.79 8.98 26.14
CA THR A 51 -4.95 9.71 25.19
C THR A 51 -4.46 8.80 24.07
N PHE A 52 -3.97 7.60 24.39
CA PHE A 52 -3.57 6.58 23.42
C PHE A 52 -4.73 6.19 22.49
N VAL A 53 -5.91 5.86 23.03
CA VAL A 53 -7.10 5.51 22.24
C VAL A 53 -7.53 6.66 21.31
N ASN A 54 -7.52 7.90 21.80
CA ASN A 54 -7.84 9.08 20.99
C ASN A 54 -6.83 9.32 19.86
N LEU A 55 -5.54 9.05 20.08
CA LEU A 55 -4.51 9.11 19.05
C LEU A 55 -4.71 8.01 17.99
N CYS A 56 -5.03 6.79 18.40
CA CYS A 56 -5.35 5.68 17.48
C CYS A 56 -6.58 5.99 16.62
N ASN A 57 -7.66 6.50 17.21
CA ASN A 57 -8.85 6.95 16.45
C ASN A 57 -8.50 8.10 15.49
N SER A 58 -7.69 9.07 15.95
CA SER A 58 -7.19 10.16 15.11
C SER A 58 -6.34 9.64 13.95
N LEU A 59 -5.58 8.55 14.12
CA LEU A 59 -4.81 7.91 13.06
C LEU A 59 -5.74 7.32 11.99
N VAL A 60 -6.79 6.59 12.40
CA VAL A 60 -7.81 6.01 11.51
C VAL A 60 -8.52 7.09 10.67
N ASP A 61 -8.80 8.26 11.26
CA ASP A 61 -9.35 9.42 10.54
C ASP A 61 -8.29 10.20 9.72
N SER A 62 -7.02 10.08 10.11
CA SER A 62 -5.88 10.74 9.48
C SER A 62 -5.48 10.09 8.16
N VAL A 63 -5.48 8.76 8.13
CA VAL A 63 -4.94 7.92 7.06
C VAL A 63 -5.94 7.86 5.90
N ASP A 64 -5.47 8.19 4.71
CA ASP A 64 -6.18 7.81 3.48
C ASP A 64 -6.29 6.29 3.42
N LYS A 65 -7.51 5.77 3.20
CA LYS A 65 -7.76 4.33 2.99
C LYS A 65 -7.21 3.88 1.63
N LYS A 66 -5.89 3.94 1.46
CA LYS A 66 -5.18 3.37 0.32
C LYS A 66 -5.21 1.86 0.46
N TYR A 67 -5.72 1.19 -0.57
CA TYR A 67 -5.67 -0.25 -0.66
C TYR A 67 -4.21 -0.70 -0.83
N VAL A 68 -3.73 -1.50 0.12
CA VAL A 68 -2.47 -2.24 0.00
C VAL A 68 -2.85 -3.67 -0.37
N PRO A 69 -2.35 -4.23 -1.50
CA PRO A 69 -2.67 -5.60 -1.89
C PRO A 69 -2.22 -6.60 -0.81
N ASN A 70 -3.04 -7.61 -0.53
CA ASN A 70 -2.67 -8.69 0.40
C ASN A 70 -1.37 -9.38 -0.02
N GLU A 71 -1.17 -9.61 -1.32
CA GLU A 71 0.08 -10.18 -1.88
C GLU A 71 1.34 -9.38 -1.48
N TYR A 72 1.25 -8.05 -1.37
CA TYR A 72 2.35 -7.22 -0.89
C TYR A 72 2.58 -7.41 0.62
N LEU A 73 1.50 -7.47 1.41
CA LEU A 73 1.59 -7.70 2.86
C LEU A 73 2.20 -9.07 3.16
N ASP A 74 1.75 -10.12 2.46
CA ASP A 74 2.25 -11.48 2.60
C ASP A 74 3.72 -11.59 2.17
N TYR A 75 4.12 -10.90 1.10
CA TYR A 75 5.52 -10.82 0.68
C TYR A 75 6.40 -10.14 1.72
N VAL A 76 5.99 -8.98 2.24
CA VAL A 76 6.77 -8.23 3.25
C VAL A 76 6.84 -8.99 4.57
N ASN A 77 5.76 -9.66 4.99
CA ASN A 77 5.74 -10.51 6.18
C ASN A 77 6.70 -11.70 6.06
N THR A 78 6.77 -12.32 4.88
CA THR A 78 7.61 -13.51 4.62
C THR A 78 9.07 -13.13 4.43
N ASN A 79 9.36 -12.18 3.55
CA ASN A 79 10.72 -11.85 3.10
C ASN A 79 11.39 -10.72 3.90
N LYS A 80 10.62 -9.98 4.71
CA LYS A 80 11.06 -8.79 5.47
C LYS A 80 11.67 -7.67 4.59
N GLU A 81 11.42 -7.71 3.29
CA GLU A 81 11.92 -6.74 2.31
C GLU A 81 10.77 -6.14 1.49
N VAL A 82 10.77 -4.82 1.34
CA VAL A 82 9.75 -4.06 0.58
C VAL A 82 10.09 -3.95 -0.91
N ILE A 83 11.38 -3.86 -1.26
CA ILE A 83 11.82 -3.53 -2.62
C ILE A 83 11.74 -4.75 -3.56
N GLY A 84 12.07 -5.95 -3.06
CA GLY A 84 11.95 -7.23 -3.78
C GLY A 84 10.59 -7.43 -4.47
N TYR A 85 9.48 -7.14 -3.78
CA TYR A 85 8.14 -7.23 -4.35
C TYR A 85 7.98 -6.40 -5.63
N PHE A 86 8.41 -5.14 -5.61
CA PHE A 86 8.27 -4.26 -6.78
C PHE A 86 9.17 -4.70 -7.94
N LYS A 87 10.38 -5.18 -7.65
CA LYS A 87 11.27 -5.78 -8.66
C LYS A 87 10.66 -7.04 -9.29
N GLU A 88 9.97 -7.89 -8.52
CA GLU A 88 9.29 -9.06 -9.05
C GLU A 88 8.10 -8.71 -9.94
N ILE A 89 7.31 -7.70 -9.55
CA ILE A 89 6.20 -7.18 -10.36
C ILE A 89 6.72 -6.57 -11.66
N GLU A 90 7.78 -5.76 -11.62
CA GLU A 90 8.46 -5.22 -12.80
C GLU A 90 8.91 -6.34 -13.75
N ASN A 91 9.59 -7.37 -13.22
CA ASN A 91 10.00 -8.54 -14.00
C ASN A 91 8.83 -9.33 -14.62
N LYS A 92 7.69 -9.46 -13.89
CA LYS A 92 6.46 -10.09 -14.43
C LYS A 92 5.85 -9.25 -15.55
N ILE A 93 5.82 -7.92 -15.42
CA ILE A 93 5.34 -7.00 -16.46
C ILE A 93 6.23 -7.09 -17.70
N MET A 94 7.56 -7.00 -17.55
CA MET A 94 8.51 -7.09 -18.66
C MET A 94 8.39 -8.43 -19.43
N LYS A 95 8.22 -9.56 -18.73
CA LYS A 95 7.94 -10.86 -19.36
C LYS A 95 6.62 -10.83 -20.15
N THR A 96 5.58 -10.20 -19.61
CA THR A 96 4.26 -10.09 -20.27
C THR A 96 4.35 -9.24 -21.54
N VAL A 97 5.03 -8.09 -21.47
CA VAL A 97 5.29 -7.22 -22.64
C VAL A 97 6.03 -7.98 -23.74
N ASN A 98 7.09 -8.71 -23.40
CA ASN A 98 7.84 -9.53 -24.36
C ASN A 98 6.97 -10.62 -25.05
N VAL A 99 6.01 -11.21 -24.34
CA VAL A 99 5.06 -12.18 -24.92
C VAL A 99 4.06 -11.48 -25.85
N LEU A 100 3.58 -10.29 -25.49
CA LEU A 100 2.66 -9.52 -26.32
C LEU A 100 3.32 -9.04 -27.62
N GLU A 101 4.55 -8.53 -27.55
CA GLU A 101 5.28 -8.13 -28.76
C GLU A 101 5.57 -9.32 -29.68
N LYS A 102 5.94 -10.50 -29.16
CA LYS A 102 6.05 -11.71 -29.98
C LYS A 102 4.75 -12.08 -30.70
N LYS A 103 3.60 -12.02 -30.00
CA LYS A 103 2.28 -12.26 -30.61
C LYS A 103 1.95 -11.22 -31.69
N ARG A 104 2.32 -9.96 -31.46
CA ARG A 104 2.14 -8.86 -32.42
C ARG A 104 2.98 -9.07 -33.68
N THR A 105 4.23 -9.52 -33.55
CA THR A 105 5.08 -9.88 -34.70
C THR A 105 4.45 -11.00 -35.51
N VAL A 106 3.99 -12.09 -34.88
CA VAL A 106 3.35 -13.22 -35.58
C VAL A 106 2.08 -12.77 -36.33
N LEU A 107 1.23 -11.96 -35.69
CA LEU A 107 0.04 -11.39 -36.34
C LEU A 107 0.38 -10.48 -37.52
N LYS A 108 1.50 -9.74 -37.44
CA LYS A 108 1.97 -8.91 -38.56
C LYS A 108 2.47 -9.78 -39.72
N SER A 109 3.32 -10.78 -39.46
CA SER A 109 3.79 -11.71 -40.49
C SER A 109 2.62 -12.42 -41.18
N PHE A 110 1.64 -12.90 -40.42
CA PHE A 110 0.43 -13.52 -40.98
C PHE A 110 -0.38 -12.55 -41.86
N LYS A 111 -0.54 -11.28 -41.43
CA LYS A 111 -1.18 -10.24 -42.25
C LYS A 111 -0.42 -10.03 -43.57
N ASP A 112 0.90 -9.86 -43.47
CA ASP A 112 1.75 -9.58 -44.63
C ASP A 112 1.75 -10.79 -45.61
N GLU A 113 1.72 -12.04 -45.11
CA GLU A 113 1.54 -13.27 -45.91
C GLU A 113 0.17 -13.33 -46.62
N VAL A 114 -0.92 -12.99 -45.92
CA VAL A 114 -2.28 -12.97 -46.49
C VAL A 114 -2.45 -11.87 -47.55
N GLU A 115 -1.81 -10.71 -47.36
CA GLU A 115 -1.79 -9.65 -48.37
C GLU A 115 -1.00 -10.09 -49.61
N ASN A 116 0.19 -10.68 -49.44
CA ASN A 116 0.97 -11.22 -50.56
C ASN A 116 0.22 -12.32 -51.34
N LEU A 117 -0.55 -13.18 -50.67
CA LEU A 117 -1.39 -14.20 -51.33
C LEU A 117 -2.51 -13.58 -52.19
N LYS A 118 -3.02 -12.41 -51.79
CA LYS A 118 -4.05 -11.68 -52.53
C LYS A 118 -3.52 -11.05 -53.82
N ASP A 119 -2.23 -10.72 -53.88
CA ASP A 119 -1.59 -10.19 -55.08
C ASP A 119 -1.17 -11.29 -56.09
N ILE A 120 -1.36 -12.57 -55.73
CA ILE A 120 -1.03 -13.76 -56.55
C ILE A 120 -2.30 -14.45 -57.10
N LEU A 121 -3.50 -14.08 -56.60
CA LEU A 121 -4.81 -14.64 -56.97
C LEU A 121 -5.66 -13.68 -57.82
#